data_AF-A0A5D4KB01-F1
#
_entry.id   AF-A0A5D4KB01-F1
#
_cell.length_a   1.000
_cell.length_b   1.000
_cell.length_c   1.000
_cell.angle_alpha   90.00
_cell.angle_beta   90.00
_cell.angle_gamma   90.00
#
_symmetry.space_group_name_H-M   'P 1'
#
loop_
_entity.id
_entity.type
_entity.pdbx_description
1 polymer ?
#
loop_
_entity_poly.entity_id
_entity_poly.type
_entity_poly.pdbx_seq_one_letter_code
_entity_poly.pdbx_strand_id
1 'polypeptide(L)' 'MLQAFILNLFLYFPEDKTEYIPAAFWMILFGTAAVLTFRWIIKISKKEEEKTKQAEEEARKAAEEDRRG' A
#
# COMPACT_ATOMS: atom_id res chain seq x y z
N MET A 1 -31.83 -0.13 -17.69
CA MET A 1 -31.25 -1.03 -18.71
C MET A 1 -29.76 -1.26 -18.45
N LEU A 2 -28.89 -0.24 -18.54
CA LEU A 2 -27.43 -0.42 -18.29
C LEU A 2 -27.09 -0.88 -16.85
N GLN A 3 -27.72 -0.27 -15.84
CA GLN A 3 -27.48 -0.60 -14.42
C GLN A 3 -27.81 -2.08 -14.10
N ALA A 4 -28.93 -2.58 -14.62
CA ALA A 4 -29.38 -3.96 -14.39
C ALA A 4 -28.46 -4.97 -15.10
N PHE A 5 -27.93 -4.62 -16.28
CA PHE A 5 -26.97 -5.45 -17.01
C PHE A 5 -25.66 -5.58 -16.23
N ILE A 6 -25.12 -4.47 -15.72
CA ILE A 6 -23.89 -4.47 -14.91
C ILE A 6 -24.06 -5.29 -13.62
N LEU A 7 -25.22 -5.20 -12.97
CA LEU A 7 -25.53 -6.02 -11.80
C LEU A 7 -25.63 -7.52 -12.14
N ASN A 8 -26.19 -7.87 -13.31
CA ASN A 8 -26.30 -9.26 -13.75
C ASN A 8 -24.93 -9.92 -14.04
N LEU A 9 -23.92 -9.15 -14.44
CA LEU A 9 -22.54 -9.66 -14.62
C LEU A 9 -21.88 -10.13 -13.31
N PHE A 10 -22.33 -9.66 -12.14
CA PHE A 10 -21.73 -9.99 -10.83
C PHE A 10 -22.67 -10.73 -9.87
N LEU A 11 -23.97 -10.82 -10.19
CA LEU A 11 -24.97 -11.59 -9.44
C LEU A 11 -25.26 -12.98 -10.04
N TYR A 12 -24.29 -13.57 -10.75
CA TYR A 12 -24.32 -15.00 -11.03
C TYR A 12 -23.60 -15.75 -9.92
N PHE A 13 -24.34 -16.56 -9.17
CA PHE A 13 -23.77 -17.44 -8.15
C PHE A 13 -23.69 -18.86 -8.71
N PRO A 14 -22.49 -19.36 -9.03
CA PRO A 14 -22.34 -20.74 -9.46
C PRO A 14 -22.93 -21.73 -8.45
N GLU A 15 -23.71 -22.68 -8.97
CA GLU A 15 -24.21 -23.82 -8.20
C GLU A 15 -23.03 -24.72 -7.78
N ASP A 16 -22.07 -24.93 -8.69
CA ASP A 16 -20.81 -25.63 -8.41
C ASP A 16 -19.76 -24.70 -7.79
N LYS A 17 -19.30 -25.04 -6.59
CA LYS A 17 -18.33 -24.20 -5.86
C LYS A 17 -16.95 -24.16 -6.50
N THR A 18 -16.62 -25.08 -7.39
CA THR A 18 -15.33 -25.10 -8.10
C THR A 18 -15.16 -23.92 -9.04
N GLU A 19 -16.25 -23.32 -9.54
CA GLU A 19 -16.21 -22.14 -10.40
C GLU A 19 -15.73 -20.87 -9.66
N TYR A 20 -15.73 -20.86 -8.32
CA TYR A 20 -15.16 -19.76 -7.52
C TYR A 20 -13.64 -19.84 -7.36
N ILE A 21 -13.00 -20.98 -7.68
CA ILE A 21 -11.55 -21.18 -7.49
C ILE A 21 -10.73 -20.07 -8.18
N PRO A 22 -11.02 -19.67 -9.43
CA PRO A 22 -10.31 -18.56 -10.08
C PRO A 22 -10.46 -17.24 -9.31
N ALA A 23 -11.66 -16.93 -8.82
CA ALA A 23 -11.89 -15.70 -8.06
C ALA A 23 -11.13 -15.70 -6.72
N ALA A 24 -11.12 -16.84 -6.01
CA ALA A 24 -10.35 -17.00 -4.78
C ALA A 24 -8.84 -16.87 -5.03
N PHE A 25 -8.34 -17.48 -6.11
CA PHE A 25 -6.93 -17.35 -6.51
C PHE A 25 -6.55 -15.89 -6.76
N TRP A 26 -7.32 -15.16 -7.56
CA TRP A 26 -7.04 -13.74 -7.83
C TRP A 26 -7.10 -12.89 -6.58
N MET A 27 -8.10 -13.10 -5.73
CA MET A 27 -8.24 -12.39 -4.46
C MET A 27 -7.02 -12.60 -3.55
N ILE A 28 -6.57 -13.85 -3.41
CA ILE A 28 -5.40 -14.19 -2.59
C ILE A 28 -4.13 -13.60 -3.19
N LEU A 29 -3.95 -13.72 -4.51
CA LEU A 29 -2.76 -13.22 -5.20
C LEU A 29 -2.63 -11.69 -5.04
N PHE A 30 -3.66 -10.94 -5.40
CA PHE A 30 -3.64 -9.48 -5.31
C PHE A 30 -3.71 -8.98 -3.87
N GLY A 31 -4.48 -9.65 -3.01
CA GLY A 31 -4.53 -9.32 -1.58
C GLY A 31 -3.17 -9.48 -0.92
N THR A 32 -2.47 -10.59 -1.19
CA THR A 32 -1.10 -10.83 -0.70
C THR A 32 -0.13 -9.79 -1.26
N ALA A 33 -0.18 -9.53 -2.56
CA ALA A 33 0.68 -8.53 -3.19
C ALA A 33 0.47 -7.13 -2.60
N ALA A 34 -0.79 -6.73 -2.34
CA ALA A 34 -1.12 -5.45 -1.73
C ALA A 34 -0.55 -5.33 -0.30
N VAL A 35 -0.72 -6.35 0.54
CA VAL A 35 -0.16 -6.38 1.89
C VAL A 35 1.36 -6.30 1.86
N LEU A 36 2.02 -7.08 0.99
CA LEU A 36 3.47 -7.05 0.85
C LEU A 36 3.98 -5.69 0.39
N THR A 37 3.32 -5.09 -0.60
CA THR A 37 3.66 -3.77 -1.14
C THR A 37 3.51 -2.69 -0.07
N PHE A 38 2.41 -2.70 0.67
CA PHE A 38 2.16 -1.74 1.74
C PHE A 38 3.21 -1.84 2.85
N ARG A 39 3.57 -3.07 3.26
CA ARG A 39 4.66 -3.30 4.22
C ARG A 39 6.01 -2.82 3.71
N TRP A 40 6.28 -3.01 2.41
CA TRP A 40 7.52 -2.55 1.79
C TRP A 40 7.62 -1.02 1.76
N ILE A 41 6.53 -0.34 1.37
CA ILE A 41 6.44 1.13 1.38
C ILE A 41 6.70 1.67 2.79
N ILE A 42 6.00 1.16 3.82
CA ILE A 42 6.20 1.59 5.21
C ILE A 42 7.67 1.44 5.63
N LYS A 43 8.31 0.33 5.26
CA LYS A 43 9.71 0.09 5.61
C LYS A 43 10.65 1.11 4.97
N ILE A 44 10.39 1.51 3.72
CA ILE A 44 11.17 2.55 3.04
C ILE A 44 10.90 3.91 3.68
N SER A 45 9.63 4.26 3.91
CA SER A 45 9.25 5.54 4.52
C SER A 45 9.93 5.76 5.88
N LYS A 46 10.01 4.74 6.73
CA LYS A 46 10.72 4.83 8.01
C LYS A 46 12.22 5.11 7.86
N LYS A 47 12.86 4.49 6.87
CA LYS A 47 14.29 4.74 6.59
C LYS A 47 14.54 6.16 6.10
N GLU A 48 13.65 6.66 5.25
CA GLU A 48 13.76 8.04 4.77
C GLU A 48 13.48 9.04 5.89
N GLU A 49 12.49 8.77 6.76
CA GLU A 49 12.20 9.60 7.94
C GLU A 49 13.42 9.70 8.87
N GLU A 50 14.12 8.60 9.14
CA GLU A 50 15.33 8.60 9.97
C GLU A 50 16.45 9.46 9.36
N LYS A 51 16.67 9.36 8.04
CA LYS A 51 17.67 10.18 7.34
C LYS A 51 17.32 11.65 7.37
N THR A 52 16.06 12.00 7.14
CA THR A 52 15.59 13.40 7.19
C THR A 52 15.79 13.99 8.57
N LYS A 53 15.46 13.25 9.65
CA LYS A 53 15.69 13.70 11.02
C LYS A 53 17.17 13.98 11.30
N GLN A 54 18.08 13.13 10.82
CA GLN A 54 19.52 13.34 10.98
C GLN A 54 19.97 14.62 10.25
N ALA A 55 19.54 14.81 9.00
CA ALA A 55 19.86 16.00 8.22
C ALA A 55 19.31 17.29 8.85
N GLU A 56 18.09 17.25 9.40
CA GLU A 56 17.50 18.38 10.13
C GLU A 56 18.29 18.70 11.41
N GLU A 57 18.75 17.68 12.15
CA GLU A 57 19.54 17.88 13.36
C GLU A 57 20.92 18.47 13.05
N GLU A 58 21.58 18.00 11.99
CA GLU A 58 22.85 18.56 11.52
C GLU A 58 22.70 20.02 11.09
N ALA A 59 21.66 20.34 10.30
CA ALA A 59 21.38 21.71 9.88
C ALA A 59 21.09 22.64 11.07
N ARG A 60 20.37 22.15 12.09
CA ARG A 60 20.11 22.91 13.33
C ARG A 60 21.40 23.18 14.09
N LYS A 61 22.28 22.18 14.26
CA LYS A 61 23.58 22.33 14.93
C LYS A 61 24.45 23.36 14.21
N ALA A 62 24.56 23.26 12.89
CA ALA A 62 25.33 24.22 12.09
C ALA A 62 24.80 25.65 12.24
N ALA A 63 23.47 25.85 12.23
CA ALA A 63 22.86 27.16 12.43
C ALA A 63 23.04 27.72 13.86
N GLU A 64 23.10 26.85 14.87
CA GLU A 64 23.39 27.24 16.25
C GLU A 64 24.87 27.63 16.44
N GLU A 65 25.79 26.94 15.78
CA GLU A 65 27.22 27.27 15.78
C GLU A 65 27.49 28.61 15.11
N ASP A 66 26.89 28.87 13.94
CA ASP A 66 27.01 30.15 13.22
C ASP A 66 26.46 31.34 14.06
N ARG A 67 25.39 31.13 14.83
CA ARG A 67 24.83 32.18 15.71
C ARG A 67 25.68 32.45 16.97
N ARG A 68 26.57 31.54 17.35
CA ARG A 68 27.43 31.67 18.55
C ARG A 68 28.80 32.26 18.24
N GLY A 69 29.22 32.29 16.97
CA GLY A 69 30.40 33.02 16.50
C GLY A 69 30.11 34.51 16.27
#